data_AF-A0A1C0Y7B6-F1
#
_entry.id   AF-A0A1C0Y7B6-F1
#
_cell.length_a   1.000
_cell.length_b   1.000
_cell.length_c   1.000
_cell.angle_alpha   90.00
_cell.angle_beta   90.00
_cell.angle_gamma   90.00
#
_symmetry.space_group_name_H-M   'P 1'
#
loop_
_entity.id
_entity.type
_entity.pdbx_description
1 polymer ?
#
loop_
_entity_poly.entity_id
_entity_poly.type
_entity_poly.pdbx_seq_one_letter_code
_entity_poly.pdbx_strand_id
1 'polypeptide(L)' 'MHVVFVDMETGNELLVTVSHDVAGLLAACQGESVTFPVGAYKYDAHSLDYYEDEGVYKQELVVYLKRQQT' A
#
# COMPACT_ATOMS: atom_id res chain seq x y z
N MET A 1 2.95 11.79 -2.45
CA MET A 1 1.64 11.14 -2.29
C MET A 1 1.70 10.20 -1.10
N HIS A 2 0.67 10.14 -0.26
CA HIS A 2 0.62 9.18 0.84
C HIS A 2 0.45 7.77 0.27
N VAL A 3 1.13 6.78 0.84
CA VAL A 3 1.00 5.38 0.47
C VAL A 3 0.85 4.54 1.72
N VAL A 4 -0.21 3.76 1.78
CA VAL A 4 -0.52 2.87 2.90
C VAL A 4 -0.55 1.43 2.39
N PHE A 5 0.21 0.55 3.02
CA PHE A 5 0.19 -0.88 2.75
C PHE A 5 -0.68 -1.57 3.78
N VAL A 6 -1.65 -2.37 3.33
CA VAL A 6 -2.65 -3.00 4.20
C VAL A 6 -2.65 -4.51 3.97
N ASP A 7 -2.61 -5.29 5.03
CA ASP A 7 -2.93 -6.71 4.99
C ASP A 7 -4.45 -6.86 4.76
N MET A 8 -4.82 -7.42 3.60
CA MET A 8 -6.20 -7.53 3.18
C MET A 8 -7.03 -8.48 4.06
N GLU A 9 -6.40 -9.46 4.71
CA GLU A 9 -7.12 -10.42 5.55
C GLU A 9 -7.47 -9.80 6.91
N THR A 10 -6.58 -9.00 7.46
CA THR A 10 -6.71 -8.46 8.83
C THR A 10 -7.13 -6.99 8.88
N GLY A 11 -6.96 -6.25 7.77
CA GLY A 11 -7.13 -4.81 7.72
C GLY A 11 -6.00 -4.03 8.39
N ASN A 12 -4.94 -4.70 8.85
CA ASN A 12 -3.83 -4.04 9.53
C ASN A 12 -2.95 -3.26 8.55
N GLU A 13 -2.58 -2.05 8.94
CA GLU A 13 -1.55 -1.28 8.24
C GLU A 13 -0.16 -1.90 8.50
N LEU A 14 0.52 -2.23 7.41
CA LEU A 14 1.88 -2.79 7.43
C LEU A 14 2.94 -1.70 7.39
N LEU A 15 2.68 -0.63 6.64
CA LEU A 15 3.56 0.53 6.50
C LEU A 15 2.77 1.73 5.95
N VAL A 16 3.03 2.91 6.51
CA VAL A 16 2.62 4.20 5.96
C VAL A 16 3.87 4.94 5.51
N THR A 17 3.87 5.46 4.28
CA THR A 17 5.01 6.19 3.71
C THR A 17 4.54 7.29 2.75
N VAL A 18 5.49 8.09 2.27
CA VAL A 18 5.28 9.09 1.23
C VAL A 18 6.18 8.76 0.05
N SER A 19 5.60 8.64 -1.14
CA SER A 19 6.35 8.46 -2.39
C SER A 19 6.04 9.58 -3.38
N HIS A 20 7.06 9.93 -4.18
CA HIS A 20 6.94 10.80 -5.34
C HIS A 20 6.87 10.00 -6.65
N ASP A 21 7.29 8.73 -6.63
CA ASP A 21 7.15 7.78 -7.73
C ASP A 21 6.15 6.69 -7.35
N VAL A 22 4.88 7.01 -7.53
CA VAL A 22 3.77 6.10 -7.21
C VAL A 22 3.67 4.99 -8.23
N ALA A 23 3.90 5.29 -9.51
CA ALA A 23 3.81 4.33 -10.60
C ALA A 23 4.89 3.26 -10.49
N GLY A 24 6.14 3.64 -10.22
CA GLY A 24 7.23 2.71 -10.00
C GLY A 24 7.04 1.87 -8.74
N LEU A 25 6.56 2.48 -7.64
CA LEU A 25 6.25 1.75 -6.41
C LEU A 25 5.15 0.70 -6.64
N LEU A 26 4.06 1.08 -7.29
CA LEU A 26 2.96 0.16 -7.57
C LEU A 26 3.40 -0.98 -8.51
N ALA A 27 4.18 -0.67 -9.55
CA ALA A 27 4.75 -1.68 -10.44
C ALA A 27 5.65 -2.66 -9.70
N ALA A 28 6.47 -2.18 -8.75
CA ALA A 28 7.29 -3.04 -7.90
C ALA A 28 6.43 -3.94 -6.99
N CYS A 29 5.35 -3.41 -6.44
CA CYS A 29 4.43 -4.18 -5.59
C CYS A 29 3.73 -5.30 -6.35
N GLN A 30 3.39 -5.07 -7.62
CA GLN A 30 2.78 -6.06 -8.51
C GLN A 30 3.76 -7.17 -8.97
N GLY A 31 5.04 -7.08 -8.56
CA GLY A 31 6.06 -8.11 -8.77
C GLY A 31 5.81 -9.39 -7.97
N GLU A 32 6.86 -10.18 -7.74
CA GLU A 32 6.72 -11.52 -7.16
C GLU A 32 6.28 -11.53 -5.70
N SER A 33 6.86 -10.66 -4.87
CA SER A 33 6.60 -10.59 -3.43
C SER A 33 6.93 -9.19 -2.89
N VAL A 34 6.20 -8.78 -1.85
CA VAL A 34 6.46 -7.58 -1.06
C VAL A 34 6.75 -8.03 0.38
N THR A 35 7.95 -7.72 0.87
CA THR A 35 8.42 -8.22 2.17
C THR A 35 8.46 -7.11 3.21
N PHE A 36 7.84 -7.38 4.35
CA PHE A 36 7.91 -6.56 5.56
C PHE A 36 8.55 -7.38 6.69
N PRO A 37 9.02 -6.74 7.79
CA PRO A 37 9.54 -7.48 8.95
C PRO A 37 8.56 -8.51 9.52
N VAL A 38 7.26 -8.30 9.33
CA VAL A 38 6.17 -9.15 9.82
C VAL A 38 5.78 -10.30 8.88
N GLY A 39 6.35 -10.37 7.67
CA GLY A 39 6.09 -11.45 6.71
C GLY A 39 6.24 -11.05 5.24
N ALA A 40 6.08 -12.04 4.37
CA ALA A 40 6.03 -11.87 2.92
C ALA A 40 4.57 -11.82 2.44
N TYR A 41 4.31 -10.95 1.47
CA TYR A 41 2.98 -10.68 0.95
C TYR A 41 2.98 -10.66 -0.57
N LYS A 42 1.80 -10.85 -1.16
CA LYS A 42 1.53 -10.70 -2.58
C LYS A 42 0.56 -9.56 -2.78
N TYR A 43 0.81 -8.73 -3.80
CA TYR A 43 -0.15 -7.72 -4.23
C TYR A 43 -1.49 -8.36 -4.59
N ASP A 44 -2.58 -7.72 -4.16
CA ASP A 44 -3.94 -8.08 -4.54
C ASP A 44 -4.64 -6.95 -5.31
N ALA A 45 -4.72 -5.76 -4.69
CA ALA A 45 -5.43 -4.62 -5.24
C ALA A 45 -4.83 -3.29 -4.76
N HIS A 46 -5.30 -2.17 -5.32
CA HIS A 46 -5.05 -0.85 -4.78
C HIS A 46 -6.26 0.08 -4.99
N SER A 47 -6.39 1.11 -4.14
CA SER A 47 -7.28 2.25 -4.35
C SER A 47 -6.47 3.54 -4.40
N LEU A 48 -6.98 4.53 -5.14
CA LEU A 48 -6.46 5.88 -5.14
C LEU A 48 -7.55 6.81 -4.61
N ASP A 49 -7.33 7.29 -3.39
CA ASP A 49 -8.30 8.05 -2.63
C ASP A 49 -7.90 9.52 -2.55
N TYR A 50 -8.92 10.37 -2.51
CA TYR A 50 -8.80 11.82 -2.44
C TYR A 50 -9.65 12.30 -1.29
N TYR A 51 -9.06 13.04 -0.36
CA TYR A 51 -9.78 13.58 0.79
C TYR A 51 -9.25 14.96 1.17
N GLU A 52 -10.10 15.72 1.86
CA GLU A 52 -9.71 17.00 2.46
C GLU A 52 -9.34 16.75 3.93
N ASP A 53 -8.20 17.28 4.34
CA ASP A 53 -7.74 17.25 5.72
C ASP A 53 -7.20 18.63 6.10
N GLU A 54 -7.82 19.27 7.09
CA GLU A 54 -7.51 20.63 7.54
C GLU A 54 -7.47 21.69 6.41
N GLY A 55 -8.37 21.59 5.43
CA GLY A 55 -8.43 22.50 4.29
C GLY A 55 -7.41 22.21 3.18
N VAL A 56 -6.66 21.12 3.30
CA VAL A 56 -5.68 20.67 2.30
C VAL A 56 -6.19 19.40 1.61
N TYR A 57 -6.27 19.42 0.28
CA TYR A 57 -6.57 18.24 -0.51
C TYR A 57 -5.37 17.29 -0.51
N LYS A 58 -5.57 16.08 0.00
CA LYS A 58 -4.59 15.01 0.04
C LYS A 58 -4.95 13.89 -0.94
N GLN A 59 -3.92 13.18 -1.36
CA GLN A 59 -4.00 12.01 -2.22
C GLN A 59 -3.31 10.84 -1.53
N GLU A 60 -3.96 9.70 -1.51
CA GLU A 60 -3.49 8.50 -0.84
C GLU A 60 -3.67 7.27 -1.75
N LEU A 61 -2.59 6.50 -1.90
CA LEU A 61 -2.62 5.17 -2.50
C LEU A 61 -2.70 4.15 -1.38
N VAL A 62 -3.76 3.36 -1.35
CA VAL A 62 -3.84 2.19 -0.46
C VAL A 62 -3.51 0.96 -1.28
N VAL A 63 -2.49 0.21 -0.87
CA VAL A 63 -2.07 -1.04 -1.52
C VAL A 63 -2.47 -2.21 -0.63
N TYR A 64 -3.40 -3.03 -1.12
CA TYR A 64 -3.89 -4.22 -0.43
C TYR A 64 -3.04 -5.43 -0.79
N LEU A 65 -2.59 -6.12 0.25
CA LEU A 65 -1.63 -7.21 0.17
C LEU A 65 -2.21 -8.46 0.85
N LYS A 66 -2.03 -9.63 0.24
CA LYS A 66 -2.38 -10.93 0.82
C LYS A 66 -1.13 -11.61 1.37
N ARG A 67 -1.20 -12.09 2.61
CA ARG A 67 -0.07 -12.80 3.22
C ARG A 67 0.24 -14.08 2.46
N GLN A 68 1.51 -14.31 2.15
CA GLN A 68 1.92 -15.57 1.53
C GLN A 68 1.99 -16.64 2.63
N GLN A 69 1.21 -17.71 2.50
CA GLN A 69 1.37 -18.89 3.34
C GLN A 69 2.59 -19.67 2.83
N THR A 70 3.64 -19.77 3.65
CA THR A 70 4.75 -20.70 3.47
C THR A 70 4.33 -22.14 3.74
#